data_AF-A0A0M3JIM5-F1
#
_entry.id   AF-A0A0M3JIM5-F1
#
_cell.length_a   1.000
_cell.length_b   1.000
_cell.length_c   1.000
_cell.angle_alpha   90.00
_cell.angle_beta   90.00
_cell.angle_gamma   90.00
#
_symmetry.space_group_name_H-M   'P 1'
#
loop_
_entity.id
_entity.type
_entity.pdbx_description
1 polymer ?
#
loop_
_entity_poly.entity_id
_entity_poly.type
_entity_poly.pdbx_seq_one_letter_code
_entity_poly.pdbx_strand_id
1 'polypeptide(L)'
;MVEQINAKKHPFVMCNFAPPDMVGHTGVYEAAVKACEATDVAIGRIYEACKANGYVMMVTADHGNAEQMMAPDGSKHTAHTCNKGEFD
;
A
#
# COMPACT_ATOMS: atom_id res chain seq x y z
N MET A 1 5.84 9.75 -8.20
CA MET A 1 6.64 9.85 -6.96
C MET A 1 8.14 9.90 -7.22
N VAL A 2 8.76 8.87 -7.81
CA VAL A 2 10.22 8.82 -8.08
C VAL A 2 10.75 10.07 -8.80
N GLU A 3 10.06 10.55 -9.84
CA GLU A 3 10.41 11.79 -10.55
C GLU A 3 10.49 13.00 -9.60
N GLN A 4 9.52 13.12 -8.68
CA GLN A 4 9.44 14.24 -7.75
C GLN A 4 10.58 14.20 -6.72
N ILE A 5 10.94 13.00 -6.24
CA ILE A 5 12.08 12.78 -5.34
C ILE A 5 13.39 13.15 -6.04
N ASN A 6 13.59 12.68 -7.28
CA ASN A 6 14.78 12.99 -8.07
C ASN A 6 14.91 14.48 -8.39
N ALA A 7 13.79 15.18 -8.58
CA ALA A 7 13.79 16.62 -8.85
C ALA A 7 14.19 17.48 -7.64
N LYS A 8 14.10 16.94 -6.41
CA LYS A 8 14.43 17.64 -5.15
C LYS A 8 13.78 19.02 -4.98
N LYS A 9 12.60 19.23 -5.56
CA LYS A 9 11.87 20.50 -5.53
C LYS A 9 11.04 20.69 -4.26
N HIS A 10 10.68 19.59 -3.60
CA HIS A 10 9.76 19.59 -2.46
C HIS A 10 10.42 18.97 -1.24
N PRO A 11 10.42 19.63 -0.07
CA PRO A 11 10.95 19.06 1.16
C PRO A 11 10.08 17.93 1.71
N PHE A 12 8.81 17.85 1.28
CA PHE A 12 7.86 16.81 1.65
C PHE A 12 7.01 16.43 0.43
N VAL A 13 6.81 15.13 0.26
CA VAL A 13 5.95 14.54 -0.78
C VAL A 13 5.18 13.37 -0.17
N MET A 14 3.98 13.10 -0.68
CA MET A 14 3.16 11.97 -0.24
C MET A 14 2.36 11.38 -1.40
N CYS A 15 1.99 10.12 -1.29
CA CYS A 15 1.07 9.46 -2.21
C CYS A 15 0.24 8.40 -1.48
N ASN A 16 -0.87 7.99 -2.08
CA ASN A 16 -1.69 6.86 -1.66
C ASN A 16 -1.56 5.73 -2.69
N PHE A 17 -1.43 4.49 -2.22
CA PHE A 17 -1.50 3.29 -3.05
C PHE A 17 -2.85 2.61 -2.86
N ALA A 18 -3.76 2.85 -3.80
CA ALA A 18 -5.11 2.32 -3.79
C ALA A 18 -5.29 0.80 -3.99
N PRO A 19 -4.39 0.02 -4.65
CA PRO A 19 -4.70 -1.35 -5.03
C PRO A 19 -5.13 -2.29 -3.90
N PRO A 20 -4.47 -2.34 -2.72
CA PRO A 20 -4.86 -3.28 -1.66
C PRO A 20 -6.30 -3.09 -1.20
N ASP A 21 -6.78 -1.84 -1.13
CA ASP A 21 -8.15 -1.53 -0.74
C ASP A 21 -9.16 -1.77 -1.87
N MET A 22 -8.94 -1.14 -3.02
CA MET A 22 -9.88 -1.19 -4.14
C MET A 22 -10.05 -2.61 -4.69
N VAL A 23 -8.98 -3.41 -4.68
CA VAL A 23 -9.05 -4.83 -5.07
C VAL A 23 -9.53 -5.70 -3.91
N GLY A 24 -9.21 -5.34 -2.67
CA GLY A 24 -9.75 -5.96 -1.46
C GLY A 24 -11.29 -6.00 -1.43
N HIS A 25 -11.92 -4.89 -1.82
CA HIS A 25 -13.39 -4.79 -1.95
C HIS A 25 -14.02 -5.78 -2.96
N THR A 26 -13.25 -6.41 -3.85
CA THR A 26 -13.78 -7.45 -4.75
C THR A 26 -13.99 -8.79 -4.05
N GLY A 27 -13.35 -9.00 -2.90
CA GLY A 27 -13.35 -10.29 -2.19
C GLY A 27 -12.66 -11.42 -2.97
N VAL A 28 -11.87 -11.11 -4.00
CA VAL A 28 -11.12 -12.11 -4.80
C VAL A 28 -9.70 -12.20 -4.26
N TYR A 29 -9.44 -13.20 -3.42
CA TYR A 29 -8.16 -13.39 -2.73
C TYR A 29 -6.94 -13.29 -3.66
N GLU A 30 -6.92 -14.07 -4.75
CA GLU A 30 -5.82 -14.07 -5.72
C GLU A 30 -5.57 -12.71 -6.40
N ALA A 31 -6.62 -11.89 -6.54
CA ALA A 31 -6.46 -10.54 -7.08
C ALA A 31 -5.89 -9.59 -6.02
N ALA A 32 -6.32 -9.72 -4.77
CA ALA A 32 -5.80 -8.93 -3.65
C ALA A 32 -4.32 -9.22 -3.39
N VAL A 33 -3.88 -10.49 -3.49
CA VAL A 33 -2.46 -10.86 -3.40
C VAL A 33 -1.64 -10.09 -4.45
N LYS A 34 -2.06 -10.13 -5.72
CA LYS A 34 -1.39 -9.40 -6.81
C LYS A 34 -1.41 -7.89 -6.62
N ALA A 35 -2.47 -7.36 -6.03
CA ALA A 35 -2.57 -5.94 -5.70
C ALA A 35 -1.55 -5.52 -4.64
N CYS A 36 -1.36 -6.35 -3.60
CA CYS A 36 -0.33 -6.16 -2.59
C CYS A 36 1.09 -6.30 -3.18
N GLU A 37 1.35 -7.33 -4.00
CA GLU A 37 2.65 -7.51 -4.67
C GLU A 37 3.01 -6.32 -5.57
N ALA A 38 2.06 -5.81 -6.36
CA ALA A 38 2.28 -4.63 -7.20
C ALA A 38 2.54 -3.37 -6.35
N THR A 39 1.90 -3.25 -5.20
CA THR A 39 2.11 -2.15 -4.24
C THR A 39 3.49 -2.23 -3.62
N ASP A 40 3.94 -3.41 -3.20
CA ASP A 40 5.28 -3.67 -2.68
C ASP A 40 6.37 -3.28 -3.69
N VAL A 41 6.24 -3.71 -4.95
CA VAL A 41 7.17 -3.32 -6.03
C VAL A 41 7.23 -1.80 -6.20
N ALA A 42 6.11 -1.09 -6.06
CA ALA A 42 6.06 0.36 -6.17
C ALA A 42 6.71 1.05 -4.95
N ILE A 43 6.48 0.53 -3.74
CA ILE A 43 7.14 0.98 -2.50
C ILE A 43 8.65 0.83 -2.62
N GLY A 44 9.14 -0.33 -3.06
CA GLY A 44 10.57 -0.59 -3.25
C GLY A 44 11.24 0.40 -4.21
N ARG A 45 10.57 0.76 -5.31
CA ARG A 45 11.07 1.79 -6.25
C ARG A 45 11.17 3.18 -5.60
N ILE A 46 10.21 3.53 -4.74
CA ILE A 46 10.23 4.81 -4.00
C ILE A 46 11.33 4.79 -2.94
N TYR A 47 11.48 3.68 -2.21
CA TYR A 47 12.51 3.50 -1.19
C TYR A 47 13.92 3.72 -1.76
N GLU A 48 14.25 3.08 -2.88
CA GLU A 48 15.56 3.26 -3.54
C GLU A 48 15.77 4.72 -3.99
N ALA A 49 14.73 5.39 -4.49
CA ALA A 49 14.81 6.80 -4.85
C ALA A 49 15.03 7.70 -3.61
N CYS A 50 14.33 7.43 -2.50
CA CYS A 50 14.52 8.15 -1.24
C CYS A 50 15.95 8.01 -0.72
N LYS A 51 16.44 6.76 -0.65
CA LYS A 51 17.79 6.41 -0.22
C LYS A 51 18.86 7.11 -1.05
N ALA A 52 18.71 7.14 -2.38
CA ALA A 52 19.65 7.80 -3.28
C ALA A 52 19.65 9.33 -3.15
N ASN A 53 18.54 9.93 -2.71
CA ASN A 53 18.35 11.39 -2.69
C ASN A 53 18.38 12.01 -1.30
N GLY A 54 18.55 11.22 -0.24
CA GLY A 54 18.61 11.69 1.15
C GLY A 54 17.25 12.03 1.76
N TYR A 55 16.17 11.40 1.28
CA TYR A 55 14.84 11.51 1.88
C TYR A 55 14.66 10.41 2.93
N VAL A 56 14.02 10.74 4.04
CA VAL A 56 13.46 9.74 4.97
C VAL A 56 12.10 9.31 4.42
N MET A 57 11.90 8.00 4.33
CA MET A 57 10.62 7.42 3.92
C MET A 57 9.88 6.92 5.15
N MET A 58 8.58 7.20 5.20
CA MET A 58 7.65 6.66 6.17
C MET A 58 6.52 5.99 5.40
N VAL A 59 6.12 4.80 5.81
CA VAL A 59 5.01 4.04 5.21
C VAL A 59 3.94 3.83 6.27
N THR A 60 2.69 4.05 5.88
CA THR A 60 1.55 3.85 6.77
C THR A 60 0.31 3.45 5.96
N ALA A 61 -0.67 2.87 6.64
CA ALA A 61 -2.00 2.61 6.11
C ALA A 61 -3.05 3.45 6.86
N ASP A 62 -4.07 3.92 6.15
CA ASP A 62 -5.20 4.64 6.74
C ASP A 62 -6.21 3.70 7.40
N HIS A 63 -6.32 2.46 6.91
CA HIS A 63 -7.11 1.37 7.51
C HIS A 63 -6.69 -0.02 6.97
N GLY A 64 -7.31 -1.09 7.48
CA GLY A 64 -7.18 -2.45 6.96
C GLY A 64 -8.26 -2.81 5.92
N ASN A 65 -7.96 -3.81 5.07
CA ASN A 65 -8.87 -4.45 4.10
C ASN A 65 -8.26 -5.78 3.62
N ALA A 66 -7.17 -5.71 2.85
CA ALA A 66 -6.59 -6.87 2.14
C ALA A 66 -6.04 -7.99 3.04
N GLU A 67 -5.81 -7.72 4.33
CA GLU A 67 -5.37 -8.74 5.29
C GLU A 67 -6.49 -9.70 5.70
N GLN A 68 -7.76 -9.36 5.41
CA GLN A 68 -8.91 -10.24 5.64
C GLN A 68 -9.83 -10.30 4.41
N MET A 69 -9.57 -11.28 3.55
CA MET A 69 -10.30 -11.50 2.29
C MET A 69 -11.43 -12.56 2.39
N MET A 70 -11.50 -13.28 3.50
CA MET A 70 -12.44 -14.37 3.73
C MET A 70 -13.04 -14.28 5.13
N ALA A 71 -14.35 -14.48 5.24
CA ALA A 71 -15.07 -14.52 6.50
C ALA A 71 -14.94 -15.91 7.16
N PRO A 72 -15.28 -16.06 8.47
CA PRO A 72 -15.17 -17.33 9.18
C PRO A 72 -16.00 -18.48 8.57
N ASP A 73 -17.07 -18.16 7.84
CA ASP A 73 -17.92 -19.12 7.14
C ASP A 73 -17.41 -19.49 5.73
N GLY A 74 -16.26 -18.96 5.32
CA GLY A 74 -15.66 -19.16 4.00
C GLY A 74 -16.21 -18.25 2.90
N SER A 75 -17.18 -17.38 3.20
CA SER A 75 -17.67 -16.39 2.25
C SER A 75 -16.64 -15.27 2.02
N LYS A 76 -16.81 -14.52 0.93
CA LYS A 76 -15.95 -13.39 0.61
C LYS A 76 -16.10 -12.28 1.63
N HIS A 77 -14.99 -11.74 2.11
CA HIS A 77 -14.99 -10.51 2.90
C HIS A 77 -14.62 -9.33 2.00
N THR A 78 -15.47 -8.31 1.95
CA THR A 78 -15.35 -7.18 1.01
C THR A 78 -15.37 -5.82 1.72
N ALA A 79 -15.22 -5.80 3.05
CA ALA A 79 -15.27 -4.58 3.86
C ALA A 79 -13.91 -4.28 4.46
N HIS A 80 -13.75 -3.06 4.97
CA HIS A 80 -12.60 -2.72 5.81
C HIS A 80 -12.61 -3.56 7.08
N THR A 81 -11.47 -3.58 7.76
CA THR A 81 -11.33 -4.19 9.09
C THR A 81 -11.04 -3.12 10.15
N CYS A 82 -11.09 -3.55 11.41
CA CYS A 82 -10.61 -2.75 12.55
C CYS A 82 -9.20 -3.18 12.99
N ASN A 83 -8.46 -3.92 12.15
CA ASN A 83 -7.07 -4.27 12.44
C ASN A 83 -6.21 -3.00 12.42
N LYS A 84 -5.13 -2.99 13.20
CA LYS A 84 -4.19 -1.88 13.19
C LYS A 84 -3.38 -1.90 11.89
N GLY A 85 -3.28 -0.74 11.24
CA GLY A 85 -2.32 -0.54 10.15
C GLY A 85 -0.88 -0.57 10.65
N GLU A 86 0.04 -0.91 9.74
CA GLU A 86 1.48 -0.83 9.99
C GLU A 86 1.97 0.61 9.86
N PHE A 87 3.05 0.93 10.58
CA PHE A 87 3.74 2.22 10.53
C PHE A 87 5.24 1.95 10.63
N ASP A 88 5.93 2.12 9.50
CA ASP A 88 7.34 1.79 9.32
C ASP A 88 8.15 2.98 8.77
#